data_AF-A0A1V3XYN3-F1
#
_entry.id   AF-A0A1V3XYN3-F1
#
_cell.length_a   1.000
_cell.length_b   1.000
_cell.length_c   1.000
_cell.angle_alpha   90.00
_cell.angle_beta   90.00
_cell.angle_gamma   90.00
#
_symmetry.space_group_name_H-M   'P 1'
#
loop_
_entity.id
_entity.type
_entity.pdbx_description
1 polymer ?
#
loop_
_entity_poly.entity_id
_entity_poly.type
_entity_poly.pdbx_seq_one_letter_code
_entity_poly.pdbx_strand_id
1 'polypeptide(L)' 'MPEWVAASPTDFHDLLVSQRVNVLTQTPSAIGVLTPHGLESTALLMGGEPCPAEVVDRWAGGG' A
#
# COMPACT_ATOMS: atom_id res chain seq x y z
N MET A 1 -15.80 5.95 4.68
CA MET A 1 -14.48 6.47 4.27
C MET A 1 -14.72 7.76 3.50
N PRO A 2 -14.10 8.88 3.88
CA PRO A 2 -14.22 10.11 3.10
C PRO A 2 -13.57 9.95 1.72
N GLU A 3 -14.17 10.47 0.65
CA GLU A 3 -13.62 10.35 -0.71
C GLU A 3 -12.26 11.04 -0.89
N TRP A 4 -11.93 12.03 -0.06
CA TRP A 4 -10.66 12.76 -0.12
C TRP A 4 -9.46 11.90 0.32
N VAL A 5 -9.68 10.94 1.23
CA VAL A 5 -8.63 9.97 1.63
C VAL A 5 -8.31 9.03 0.47
N ALA A 6 -9.31 8.65 -0.34
CA ALA A 6 -9.07 7.82 -1.52
C ALA A 6 -8.30 8.58 -2.63
N ALA A 7 -8.31 9.92 -2.60
CA ALA A 7 -7.64 10.76 -3.59
C ALA A 7 -6.20 11.17 -3.18
N SER A 8 -5.83 11.02 -1.91
CA SER A 8 -4.54 11.43 -1.37
C SER A 8 -3.73 10.22 -0.88
N PRO A 9 -2.63 9.85 -1.56
CA PRO A 9 -1.79 8.73 -1.13
C PRO A 9 -1.24 8.89 0.29
N THR A 10 -0.92 10.12 0.71
CA THR A 10 -0.41 10.40 2.05
C THR A 10 -1.49 10.21 3.11
N ASP A 11 -2.69 10.77 2.91
CA ASP A 11 -3.77 10.61 3.89
C ASP A 11 -4.24 9.15 3.98
N PHE A 12 -4.22 8.43 2.85
CA PHE A 12 -4.51 7.00 2.84
C PHE A 12 -3.45 6.21 3.62
N HIS A 13 -2.17 6.51 3.43
CA HIS A 13 -1.09 5.92 4.21
C HIS A 13 -1.23 6.17 5.71
N ASP A 14 -1.43 7.42 6.12
CA ASP A 14 -1.61 7.80 7.53
C ASP A 14 -2.82 7.10 8.16
N LEU A 15 -3.89 6.94 7.38
CA LEU A 15 -5.04 6.16 7.81
C LEU A 15 -4.69 4.69 8.01
N LEU A 16 -4.00 4.05 7.07
CA LEU A 16 -3.63 2.62 7.18
C LEU A 16 -2.76 2.37 8.42
N VAL A 17 -1.79 3.26 8.68
CA VAL A 17 -0.92 3.20 9.86
C VAL A 17 -1.71 3.43 11.15
N SER A 18 -2.51 4.50 11.21
CA SER A 18 -3.29 4.84 12.42
C SER A 18 -4.31 3.77 12.79
N GLN A 19 -4.89 3.11 11.79
CA GLN A 19 -5.86 2.02 11.97
C GLN A 19 -5.20 0.66 12.20
N ARG A 20 -3.86 0.57 12.11
CA ARG A 20 -3.10 -0.69 12.24
C ARG A 20 -3.64 -1.78 11.31
N VAL A 21 -3.84 -1.43 10.04
CA VAL A 21 -4.25 -2.39 9.01
C VAL A 21 -3.21 -3.50 8.90
N ASN A 22 -3.65 -4.76 8.90
CA ASN A 22 -2.78 -5.93 8.81
C ASN A 22 -2.89 -6.65 7.46
N VAL A 23 -3.95 -6.39 6.69
CA VAL A 23 -4.19 -6.93 5.36
C VAL A 23 -4.71 -5.82 4.47
N LEU A 24 -4.03 -5.56 3.36
CA LEU A 24 -4.43 -4.56 2.38
C LEU A 24 -4.53 -5.20 1.00
N THR A 25 -5.67 -5.04 0.34
CA THR A 25 -5.89 -5.50 -1.04
C THR A 25 -6.04 -4.29 -1.96
N GLN A 26 -5.15 -4.14 -2.92
CA GLN A 26 -5.09 -2.98 -3.84
C GLN A 26 -4.50 -3.40 -5.20
N THR A 27 -4.54 -2.50 -6.19
CA THR A 27 -3.81 -2.71 -7.44
C THR A 27 -2.31 -2.40 -7.27
N PRO A 28 -1.43 -2.98 -8.10
CA PRO A 28 -0.01 -2.61 -8.14
C PRO A 28 0.22 -1.10 -8.31
N SER A 29 -0.56 -0.41 -9.15
CA SER A 29 -0.45 1.04 -9.33
C SER A 29 -0.75 1.84 -8.05
N ALA A 30 -1.78 1.45 -7.30
CA ALA A 30 -2.14 2.09 -6.03
C ALA A 30 -1.10 1.83 -4.93
N ILE A 31 -0.55 0.62 -4.87
CA ILE A 31 0.56 0.29 -3.94
C ILE A 31 1.85 1.01 -4.33
N GLY A 32 2.09 1.23 -5.64
CA GLY A 32 3.29 1.88 -6.16
C GLY A 32 3.47 3.35 -5.73
N VAL A 33 2.40 4.03 -5.31
CA VAL A 33 2.44 5.42 -4.81
C VAL A 33 2.50 5.53 -3.29
N LEU A 34 2.39 4.41 -2.56
CA LEU A 34 2.48 4.36 -1.10
C LEU A 34 3.92 4.10 -0.62
N THR A 35 4.19 4.48 0.63
CA THR A 35 5.47 4.18 1.30
C THR A 35 5.32 2.95 2.21
N PRO A 36 6.27 2.00 2.22
CA PRO A 36 6.22 0.85 3.12
C PRO A 36 6.39 1.19 4.62
N HIS A 37 6.91 2.38 4.93
CA HIS A 37 7.19 2.80 6.31
C HIS A 37 5.91 2.77 7.15
N GLY A 38 5.94 2.10 8.30
CA GLY A 38 4.79 1.93 9.20
C GLY A 38 3.76 0.89 8.73
N LEU A 39 3.98 0.27 7.57
CA LEU A 39 3.16 -0.79 7.00
C LEU A 39 3.93 -2.11 6.84
N GLU A 40 5.12 -2.24 7.44
CA GLU A 40 6.04 -3.37 7.27
C GLU A 40 5.43 -4.72 7.72
N SER A 41 4.48 -4.68 8.64
CA SER A 41 3.75 -5.86 9.12
C SER A 41 2.45 -6.15 8.34
N THR A 42 2.15 -5.37 7.31
CA THR A 42 0.91 -5.49 6.52
C THR A 42 1.07 -6.53 5.42
N ALA A 43 0.20 -7.52 5.36
CA ALA A 43 0.10 -8.42 4.23
C ALA A 43 -0.54 -7.70 3.04
N LEU A 44 0.19 -7.60 1.92
CA LEU A 44 -0.32 -7.01 0.69
C LEU A 44 -0.85 -8.07 -0.27
N LEU A 45 -2.06 -7.87 -0.76
CA LEU A 45 -2.63 -8.60 -1.88
C LEU A 45 -2.78 -7.66 -3.07
N MET A 46 -1.98 -7.88 -4.11
CA MET A 46 -2.03 -7.10 -5.35
C MET A 46 -2.68 -7.86 -6.49
N GLY A 47 -3.59 -7.23 -7.22
CA GLY A 47 -4.25 -7.85 -8.37
C GLY A 47 -5.00 -6.86 -9.26
N GLY A 48 -5.48 -7.33 -10.40
CA GLY A 48 -6.24 -6.54 -11.38
C GLY A 48 -5.42 -5.83 -12.44
N GLU A 49 -4.09 -5.78 -12.29
CA GLU A 49 -3.16 -5.17 -13.24
C GLU A 49 -1.86 -5.98 -13.31
N PRO A 50 -1.05 -5.83 -14.38
CA PRO A 50 0.33 -6.32 -14.38
C PRO A 50 1.09 -5.77 -13.18
N CYS A 51 1.79 -6.64 -12.45
CA CYS A 51 2.57 -6.25 -11.28
C CYS A 51 4.00 -5.88 -11.71
N PRO A 52 4.42 -4.61 -11.64
CA PRO A 52 5.78 -4.22 -11.96
C PRO A 52 6.77 -4.73 -10.92
N ALA A 53 7.95 -5.17 -11.35
CA ALA A 53 8.96 -5.75 -10.46
C ALA A 53 9.44 -4.74 -9.40
N GLU A 54 9.56 -3.47 -9.76
CA GLU A 54 9.97 -2.40 -8.85
C GLU A 54 9.00 -2.18 -7.68
N VAL A 55 7.71 -2.47 -7.88
CA VAL A 55 6.71 -2.42 -6.80
C VAL A 55 6.94 -3.61 -5.88
N VAL A 56 7.15 -4.80 -6.43
CA VAL A 56 7.46 -5.99 -5.63
C VAL A 56 8.74 -5.78 -4.81
N ASP A 57 9.83 -5.33 -5.44
CA ASP A 57 11.12 -5.13 -4.77
C ASP A 57 11.04 -4.11 -3.63
N ARG A 58 10.25 -3.04 -3.80
CA ARG A 58 10.03 -2.04 -2.75
C ARG A 58 9.33 -2.62 -1.52
N TRP A 59 8.41 -3.56 -1.73
CA TRP A 59 7.53 -4.10 -0.69
C TRP A 59 7.95 -5.47 -0.18
N ALA A 60 8.86 -6.15 -0.86
CA ALA A 60 9.38 -7.45 -0.47
C ALA A 60 10.25 -7.39 0.80
N GLY A 61 10.69 -6.19 1.22
CA GLY A 61 11.65 -6.02 2.30
C GLY A 61 12.98 -6.64 1.87
N GLY A 62 13.93 -5.82 1.44
CA GLY A 62 15.27 -6.33 1.13
C GLY A 62 15.96 -6.85 2.40
N GLY A 63 15.73 -8.12 2.75
CA GLY A 63 16.41 -8.88 3.82
C GLY A 63 15.84 -8.67 5.22
#